data_AF-A0A2H9RT05-F1
#
_entry.id   AF-A0A2H9RT05-F1
#
_cell.length_a   1.000
_cell.length_b   1.000
_cell.length_c   1.000
_cell.angle_alpha   90.00
_cell.angle_beta   90.00
_cell.angle_gamma   90.00
#
_symmetry.space_group_name_H-M   'P 1'
#
loop_
_entity.id
_entity.type
_entity.pdbx_description
1 polymer ?
#
loop_
_entity_poly.entity_id
_entity_poly.type
_entity_poly.pdbx_seq_one_letter_code
_entity_poly.pdbx_strand_id
1 'polypeptide(L)'
;KNDLALDDFQEIFLDNMVSGLFDLKSLGSSFEGTNSLMYLINGSVKGIDGYIKRLIDEIRLTLKKNDLKASRTKIALSWTLDQHAMRGDKIEMLQNLTSRLRDYIGDVEAYEDPNFDLFHSDKTTIVVACSKFDFDNIEKTKQSSDLIMIKANPLCETIQ
;
A
#
# COMPACT_ATOMS: atom_id res chain seq x y z
N LYS A 1 8.01 -20.38 18.32
CA LYS A 1 8.96 -20.42 17.17
C LYS A 1 8.32 -19.92 15.87
N ASN A 2 6.98 -19.89 15.75
CA ASN A 2 6.27 -19.21 14.67
C ASN A 2 6.11 -17.69 14.90
N ASP A 3 6.25 -17.22 16.13
CA ASP A 3 6.01 -15.81 16.48
C ASP A 3 7.06 -14.87 15.89
N LEU A 4 8.33 -15.29 15.86
CA LEU A 4 9.43 -14.51 15.26
C LEU A 4 9.23 -14.26 13.75
N ALA A 5 8.69 -15.23 13.02
CA ALA A 5 8.44 -15.07 11.59
C ALA A 5 7.22 -14.17 11.31
N LEU A 6 6.25 -14.12 12.23
CA LEU A 6 5.09 -13.23 12.12
C LEU A 6 5.49 -11.76 12.38
N ASP A 7 6.32 -11.52 13.39
CA ASP A 7 6.88 -10.19 13.67
C ASP A 7 7.63 -9.65 12.44
N ASP A 8 8.42 -10.48 11.76
CA ASP A 8 9.13 -10.08 10.54
C ASP A 8 8.16 -9.64 9.42
N PHE A 9 6.99 -10.28 9.28
CA PHE A 9 5.98 -9.89 8.29
C PHE A 9 5.20 -8.64 8.69
N GLN A 10 5.12 -8.31 9.97
CA GLN A 10 4.46 -7.07 10.41
C GLN A 10 5.25 -5.83 9.98
N GLU A 11 6.57 -5.97 9.93
CA GLU A 11 7.54 -4.91 9.67
C GLU A 11 7.86 -4.70 8.18
N ILE A 12 7.41 -5.60 7.30
CA ILE A 12 7.57 -5.46 5.85
C ILE A 12 6.36 -4.74 5.29
N PHE A 13 6.58 -3.55 4.72
CA PHE A 13 5.54 -2.77 4.06
C PHE A 13 5.64 -2.85 2.54
N LEU A 14 4.59 -2.39 1.84
CA LEU A 14 4.57 -2.25 0.38
C LEU A 14 5.82 -1.49 -0.13
N ASP A 15 6.27 -0.48 0.62
CA ASP A 15 7.50 0.26 0.34
C ASP A 15 8.74 -0.65 0.17
N ASN A 16 8.90 -1.63 1.06
CA ASN A 16 9.99 -2.59 1.02
C ASN A 16 9.86 -3.54 -0.17
N MET A 17 8.64 -3.97 -0.49
CA MET A 17 8.38 -4.91 -1.59
C MET A 17 8.61 -4.30 -2.98
N VAL A 18 8.37 -3.00 -3.11
CA VAL A 18 8.49 -2.26 -4.38
C VAL A 18 9.93 -1.80 -4.61
N SER A 19 10.73 -1.71 -3.55
CA SER A 19 12.14 -1.38 -3.64
C SER A 19 12.90 -2.42 -4.47
N GLY A 20 13.42 -2.01 -5.63
CA GLY A 20 14.13 -2.88 -6.58
C GLY A 20 13.25 -3.50 -7.67
N LEU A 21 11.97 -3.11 -7.75
CA LEU A 21 11.07 -3.56 -8.82
C LEU A 21 11.56 -3.14 -10.21
N PHE A 22 12.10 -1.93 -10.37
CA PHE A 22 12.69 -1.45 -11.62
C PHE A 22 13.86 -2.33 -12.03
N ASP A 23 14.75 -2.64 -11.08
CA ASP A 23 15.94 -3.44 -11.32
C ASP A 23 15.54 -4.87 -11.77
N LEU A 24 14.51 -5.45 -11.13
CA LEU A 24 13.93 -6.73 -11.54
C LEU A 24 13.30 -6.68 -12.94
N LYS A 25 12.48 -5.66 -13.23
CA LYS A 25 11.89 -5.48 -14.57
C LYS A 25 12.98 -5.30 -15.64
N SER A 26 14.03 -4.54 -15.34
CA SER A 26 15.16 -4.26 -16.22
C SER A 26 16.02 -5.50 -16.50
N LEU A 27 16.26 -6.33 -15.47
CA LEU A 27 16.87 -7.64 -15.65
C LEU A 27 15.99 -8.52 -16.55
N GLY A 28 14.68 -8.55 -16.30
CA GLY A 28 13.71 -9.27 -17.13
C GLY A 28 13.73 -8.85 -18.60
N SER A 29 13.90 -7.57 -18.91
CA SER A 29 14.03 -7.11 -20.31
C SER A 29 15.39 -7.41 -20.94
N SER A 30 16.43 -7.65 -20.14
CA SER A 30 17.81 -7.84 -20.62
C SER A 30 18.14 -9.29 -20.98
N PHE A 31 17.37 -10.26 -20.49
CA PHE A 31 17.58 -11.67 -20.83
C PHE A 31 16.77 -12.08 -22.06
N GLU A 32 17.43 -12.70 -23.03
CA GLU A 32 16.77 -13.37 -24.16
C GLU A 32 16.49 -14.84 -23.81
N GLY A 33 15.25 -15.29 -24.06
CA GLY A 33 14.84 -16.70 -23.92
C GLY A 33 14.24 -17.09 -22.56
N THR A 34 13.73 -18.33 -22.48
CA THR A 34 13.10 -18.89 -21.28
C THR A 34 14.14 -19.60 -20.41
N ASN A 35 14.79 -18.86 -19.52
CA ASN A 35 15.68 -19.41 -18.49
C ASN A 35 15.00 -19.41 -17.11
N SER A 36 15.54 -20.20 -16.17
CA SER A 36 15.00 -20.32 -14.80
C SER A 36 14.95 -18.97 -14.07
N LEU A 37 15.92 -18.08 -14.34
CA LEU A 37 15.96 -16.74 -13.78
C LEU A 37 14.77 -15.88 -14.26
N MET A 38 14.37 -15.99 -15.53
CA MET A 38 13.19 -15.32 -16.07
C MET A 38 11.90 -15.77 -15.38
N TYR A 39 11.78 -17.06 -15.05
CA TYR A 39 10.65 -17.55 -14.26
C TYR A 39 10.61 -16.94 -12.85
N LEU A 40 11.77 -16.79 -12.20
CA LEU A 40 11.87 -16.15 -10.88
C LEU A 40 11.50 -14.66 -10.96
N ILE A 41 12.04 -13.92 -11.94
CA ILE A 41 11.74 -12.50 -12.14
C ILE A 41 10.24 -12.31 -12.37
N ASN A 42 9.67 -13.05 -13.32
CA ASN A 42 8.23 -12.97 -13.62
C ASN A 42 7.37 -13.41 -12.43
N GLY A 43 7.81 -14.41 -11.67
CA GLY A 43 7.17 -14.85 -10.44
C GLY A 43 7.13 -13.74 -9.39
N SER A 44 8.26 -13.06 -9.17
CA SER A 44 8.37 -11.95 -8.21
C SER A 44 7.50 -10.76 -8.61
N VAL A 45 7.55 -10.34 -9.88
CA VAL A 45 6.71 -9.24 -10.39
C VAL A 45 5.23 -9.57 -10.25
N LYS A 46 4.81 -10.79 -10.62
CA LYS A 46 3.44 -11.26 -10.41
C LYS A 46 3.07 -11.40 -8.94
N GLY A 47 4.02 -11.75 -8.07
CA GLY A 47 3.83 -11.79 -6.62
C GLY A 47 3.47 -10.43 -6.06
N ILE A 48 4.18 -9.37 -6.49
CA ILE A 48 3.88 -7.99 -6.09
C ILE A 48 2.51 -7.55 -6.61
N ASP A 49 2.16 -7.84 -7.87
CA ASP A 49 0.82 -7.52 -8.40
C ASP A 49 -0.30 -8.28 -7.67
N GLY A 50 -0.05 -9.56 -7.33
CA GLY A 50 -0.95 -10.35 -6.49
C GLY A 50 -1.12 -9.77 -5.09
N TYR A 51 -0.06 -9.21 -4.51
CA TYR A 51 -0.11 -8.52 -3.24
C TYR A 51 -0.96 -7.25 -3.29
N ILE A 52 -0.80 -6.41 -4.32
CA ILE A 52 -1.67 -5.23 -4.54
C ILE A 52 -3.14 -5.66 -4.59
N LYS A 53 -3.44 -6.72 -5.34
CA LYS A 53 -4.80 -7.25 -5.45
C LYS A 53 -5.33 -7.68 -4.07
N ARG A 54 -4.53 -8.40 -3.29
CA ARG A 54 -4.88 -8.80 -1.91
C ARG A 54 -5.14 -7.59 -1.02
N LEU A 55 -4.28 -6.57 -1.06
CA LEU A 55 -4.46 -5.33 -0.28
C LEU A 55 -5.78 -4.63 -0.62
N ILE A 56 -6.10 -4.51 -1.91
CA ILE A 56 -7.38 -3.95 -2.36
C ILE A 56 -8.56 -4.78 -1.85
N ASP A 57 -8.47 -6.10 -1.92
CA ASP A 57 -9.53 -6.99 -1.43
C ASP A 57 -9.72 -6.84 0.09
N GLU A 58 -8.66 -6.70 0.88
CA GLU A 58 -8.75 -6.46 2.33
C GLU A 58 -9.33 -5.08 2.67
N ILE A 59 -8.98 -4.03 1.92
CA ILE A 59 -9.63 -2.72 2.06
C ILE A 59 -11.15 -2.85 1.79
N ARG A 60 -11.53 -3.59 0.74
CA ARG A 60 -12.94 -3.86 0.41
C ARG A 60 -13.65 -4.67 1.48
N LEU A 61 -12.99 -5.66 2.08
CA LEU A 61 -13.54 -6.43 3.19
C LEU A 61 -13.70 -5.56 4.44
N THR A 62 -12.77 -4.65 4.71
CA THR A 62 -12.83 -3.72 5.84
C THR A 62 -14.02 -2.77 5.71
N LEU A 63 -14.31 -2.27 4.51
CA LEU A 63 -15.52 -1.49 4.24
C LEU A 63 -16.80 -2.28 4.57
N LYS A 64 -16.89 -3.52 4.09
CA LYS A 64 -18.04 -4.40 4.31
C LYS A 64 -18.23 -4.74 5.79
N LYS A 65 -17.15 -5.04 6.51
CA LYS A 65 -17.19 -5.38 7.94
C LYS A 65 -17.68 -4.21 8.80
N ASN A 66 -17.38 -2.98 8.40
CA ASN A 66 -17.77 -1.76 9.11
C ASN A 66 -19.05 -1.10 8.55
N ASP A 67 -19.78 -1.78 7.66
CA ASP A 67 -20.99 -1.27 6.98
C ASP A 67 -20.80 0.12 6.32
N LEU A 68 -19.60 0.37 5.79
CA LEU A 68 -19.24 1.66 5.21
C LEU A 68 -19.71 1.75 3.76
N LYS A 69 -20.47 2.80 3.47
CA LYS A 69 -20.89 3.13 2.09
C LYS A 69 -19.74 3.81 1.35
N ALA A 70 -19.47 3.36 0.13
CA ALA A 70 -18.42 3.92 -0.73
C ALA A 70 -18.55 5.44 -0.92
N SER A 71 -19.77 5.99 -0.99
CA SER A 71 -19.99 7.44 -1.14
C SER A 71 -19.65 8.27 0.11
N ARG A 72 -19.65 7.65 1.28
CA ARG A 72 -19.36 8.27 2.58
C ARG A 72 -17.98 7.89 3.12
N THR A 73 -17.18 7.22 2.31
CA THR A 73 -15.84 6.77 2.71
C THR A 73 -14.81 7.46 1.85
N LYS A 74 -13.71 7.85 2.48
CA LYS A 74 -12.50 8.35 1.82
C LYS A 74 -11.38 7.35 2.06
N ILE A 75 -10.59 7.05 1.03
CA ILE A 75 -9.32 6.33 1.19
C ILE A 75 -8.18 7.32 1.10
N ALA A 76 -7.36 7.34 2.14
CA ALA A 76 -6.12 8.08 2.23
C ALA A 76 -4.94 7.11 2.08
N LEU A 77 -4.23 7.16 0.95
CA LEU A 77 -2.98 6.41 0.78
C LEU A 77 -1.84 7.26 1.34
N SER A 78 -1.21 6.83 2.42
CA SER A 78 -0.06 7.51 3.00
C SER A 78 1.21 6.81 2.56
N TRP A 79 1.99 7.51 1.74
CA TRP A 79 3.27 7.02 1.27
C TRP A 79 4.23 8.19 1.06
N THR A 80 5.21 8.33 1.95
CA THR A 80 6.29 9.31 1.78
C THR A 80 7.16 8.89 0.60
N LEU A 81 7.13 9.68 -0.48
CA LEU A 81 7.89 9.44 -1.70
C LEU A 81 8.98 10.50 -1.87
N ASP A 82 10.18 10.06 -2.25
CA ASP A 82 11.21 10.99 -2.72
C ASP A 82 10.90 11.40 -4.17
N GLN A 83 10.39 12.62 -4.36
CA GLN A 83 10.07 13.19 -5.67
C GLN A 83 11.31 13.30 -6.59
N HIS A 84 12.53 13.24 -6.06
CA HIS A 84 13.78 13.30 -6.82
C HIS A 84 14.31 11.90 -7.17
N ALA A 85 13.64 10.83 -6.74
CA ALA A 85 14.05 9.47 -7.05
C ALA A 85 13.85 9.19 -8.56
N MET A 86 14.96 9.08 -9.29
CA MET A 86 14.96 8.92 -10.76
C MET A 86 14.26 7.63 -11.27
N ARG A 87 14.01 6.64 -10.40
CA ARG A 87 13.54 5.30 -10.82
C ARG A 87 12.01 5.14 -10.88
N GLY A 88 11.24 6.00 -10.22
CA GLY A 88 9.78 6.06 -10.38
C GLY A 88 8.94 4.84 -9.94
N ASP A 89 9.54 3.70 -9.53
CA ASP A 89 8.78 2.49 -9.15
C ASP A 89 7.66 2.72 -8.15
N LYS A 90 7.97 3.46 -7.08
CA LYS A 90 7.02 3.76 -6.01
C LYS A 90 5.90 4.68 -6.50
N ILE A 91 6.21 5.62 -7.40
CA ILE A 91 5.23 6.52 -8.03
C ILE A 91 4.31 5.72 -8.97
N GLU A 92 4.88 4.87 -9.84
CA GLU A 92 4.11 3.98 -10.71
C GLU A 92 3.17 3.07 -9.88
N MET A 93 3.70 2.53 -8.78
CA MET A 93 2.93 1.69 -7.86
C MET A 93 1.78 2.44 -7.21
N LEU A 94 2.05 3.64 -6.68
CA LEU A 94 1.04 4.49 -6.05
C LEU A 94 -0.07 4.86 -7.04
N GLN A 95 0.29 5.20 -8.28
CA GLN A 95 -0.68 5.48 -9.35
C GLN A 95 -1.53 4.26 -9.70
N ASN A 96 -0.91 3.08 -9.82
CA ASN A 96 -1.61 1.82 -10.08
C ASN A 96 -2.59 1.48 -8.94
N LEU A 97 -2.14 1.54 -7.69
CA LEU A 97 -2.97 1.30 -6.50
C LEU A 97 -4.14 2.30 -6.43
N THR A 98 -3.87 3.58 -6.64
CA THR A 98 -4.89 4.65 -6.65
C THR A 98 -5.94 4.40 -7.73
N SER A 99 -5.51 4.08 -8.95
CA SER A 99 -6.41 3.80 -10.08
C SER A 99 -7.33 2.62 -9.79
N ARG A 100 -6.77 1.49 -9.33
CA ARG A 100 -7.56 0.29 -8.99
C ARG A 100 -8.50 0.49 -7.81
N LEU A 101 -8.14 1.34 -6.84
CA LEU A 101 -9.04 1.67 -5.72
C LEU A 101 -10.19 2.59 -6.15
N ARG A 102 -9.97 3.48 -7.13
CA ARG A 102 -11.01 4.37 -7.69
C ARG A 102 -12.16 3.64 -8.36
N ASP A 103 -11.93 2.41 -8.82
CA ASP A 103 -12.99 1.53 -9.34
C ASP A 103 -14.01 1.13 -8.26
N TYR A 104 -13.64 1.21 -6.97
CA TYR A 104 -14.48 0.82 -5.84
C TYR A 104 -14.96 2.01 -5.00
N ILE A 105 -14.10 3.00 -4.79
CA ILE A 105 -14.39 4.21 -4.01
C ILE A 105 -13.95 5.41 -4.82
N GLY A 106 -14.87 6.36 -5.09
CA GLY A 106 -14.54 7.52 -5.90
C GLY A 106 -13.59 8.51 -5.22
N ASP A 107 -13.53 8.51 -3.89
CA ASP A 107 -12.73 9.44 -3.08
C ASP A 107 -11.46 8.75 -2.58
N VAL A 108 -10.42 8.76 -3.42
CA VAL A 108 -9.08 8.19 -3.13
C VAL A 108 -8.04 9.28 -3.35
N GLU A 109 -7.37 9.66 -2.26
CA GLU A 109 -6.30 10.66 -2.24
C GLU A 109 -5.00 10.01 -1.76
N ALA A 110 -3.90 10.38 -2.41
CA ALA A 110 -2.56 10.01 -1.99
C ALA A 110 -1.89 11.19 -1.31
N TYR A 111 -1.31 10.94 -0.13
CA TYR A 111 -0.62 11.92 0.68
C TYR A 111 0.87 11.59 0.73
N GLU A 112 1.64 12.52 0.17
CA GLU A 112 3.10 12.45 0.14
C GLU A 112 3.72 13.15 1.37
N ASP A 113 2.98 14.05 2.02
CA ASP A 113 3.46 14.84 3.15
C ASP A 113 2.95 14.27 4.49
N PRO A 114 3.82 14.16 5.51
CA PRO A 114 3.45 13.78 6.87
C PRO A 114 2.45 14.73 7.56
N ASN A 115 2.11 15.89 6.98
CA ASN A 115 1.19 16.84 7.58
C ASN A 115 -0.28 16.44 7.36
N PHE A 116 -0.80 15.66 8.30
CA PHE A 116 -2.11 14.99 8.25
C PHE A 116 -3.33 15.85 8.63
N ASP A 117 -3.31 17.16 8.40
CA ASP A 117 -4.44 18.07 8.69
C ASP A 117 -5.68 17.82 7.79
N LEU A 118 -5.64 16.74 7.02
CA LEU A 118 -6.56 16.35 5.94
C LEU A 118 -7.70 15.43 6.40
N PHE A 119 -7.73 15.03 7.67
CA PHE A 119 -8.74 14.11 8.22
C PHE A 119 -10.00 14.80 8.75
N HIS A 120 -10.12 16.13 8.57
CA HIS A 120 -11.36 16.86 8.82
C HIS A 120 -12.31 16.73 7.63
N SER A 121 -12.87 15.55 7.42
CA SER A 121 -13.96 15.35 6.47
C SER A 121 -15.15 14.71 7.17
N ASP A 122 -16.36 15.04 6.75
CA ASP A 122 -17.60 14.40 7.22
C ASP A 122 -17.70 12.90 6.84
N LYS A 123 -16.69 12.39 6.13
CA LYS A 123 -16.58 10.99 5.69
C LYS A 123 -15.67 10.20 6.62
N THR A 124 -16.03 8.95 6.84
CA THR A 124 -15.14 7.99 7.49
C THR A 124 -13.90 7.81 6.62
N THR A 125 -12.72 7.97 7.20
CA THR A 125 -11.47 7.87 6.44
C THR A 125 -10.77 6.56 6.75
N ILE A 126 -10.48 5.80 5.70
CA ILE A 126 -9.60 4.63 5.76
C ILE A 126 -8.21 5.08 5.35
N VAL A 127 -7.25 5.00 6.27
CA VAL A 127 -5.85 5.34 6.00
C VAL A 127 -5.07 4.06 5.71
N VAL A 128 -4.41 4.00 4.56
CA VAL A 128 -3.53 2.90 4.18
C VAL A 128 -2.09 3.38 4.29
N ALA A 129 -1.35 2.88 5.28
CA ALA A 129 0.05 3.22 5.48
C ALA A 129 0.95 2.30 4.63
N CYS A 130 1.62 2.88 3.64
CA CYS A 130 2.43 2.15 2.66
C CYS A 130 3.88 1.92 3.09
N SER A 131 4.36 2.63 4.12
CA SER A 131 5.69 2.44 4.72
C SER A 131 5.61 2.44 6.25
N LYS A 132 6.65 1.91 6.89
CA LYS A 132 6.79 1.97 8.35
C LYS A 132 6.85 3.40 8.86
N PHE A 133 7.59 4.27 8.16
CA PHE A 133 7.73 5.67 8.54
C PHE A 133 6.37 6.38 8.54
N ASP A 134 5.57 6.16 7.50
CA ASP A 134 4.22 6.71 7.38
C ASP A 134 3.31 6.20 8.51
N PHE A 135 3.35 4.89 8.78
CA PHE A 135 2.60 4.27 9.86
C PHE A 135 2.93 4.90 11.22
N ASP A 136 4.22 4.93 11.58
CA ASP A 136 4.69 5.48 12.86
C ASP A 136 4.34 6.96 13.01
N ASN A 137 4.33 7.72 11.91
CA ASN A 137 3.99 9.14 11.93
C ASN A 137 2.48 9.38 12.10
N ILE A 138 1.64 8.58 11.46
CA ILE A 138 0.18 8.62 11.66
C ILE A 138 -0.17 8.27 13.10
N GLU A 139 0.46 7.23 13.66
CA GLU A 139 0.20 6.77 15.02
C GLU A 139 0.52 7.86 16.06
N LYS A 140 1.61 8.62 15.86
CA LYS A 140 1.98 9.75 16.74
C LYS A 140 1.02 10.95 16.61
N THR A 141 0.37 11.10 15.46
CA THR A 141 -0.46 12.26 15.13
C THR A 141 -1.96 11.98 15.31
N LYS A 142 -2.35 10.76 15.73
CA LYS A 142 -3.75 10.36 15.97
C LYS A 142 -4.41 11.25 17.03
N GLN A 143 -5.04 12.34 16.59
CA GLN A 143 -5.99 13.13 17.38
C GLN A 143 -7.41 12.65 17.06
N SER A 144 -7.91 11.72 17.88
CA SER A 144 -9.34 11.50 18.18
C SER A 144 -10.37 11.47 17.02
N SER A 145 -9.98 11.01 15.83
CA SER A 145 -10.88 10.96 14.66
C SER A 145 -11.26 9.50 14.34
N ASP A 146 -12.46 9.27 13.81
CA ASP A 146 -12.97 7.97 13.33
C ASP A 146 -12.17 7.46 12.11
N LEU A 147 -10.91 7.10 12.37
CA LEU A 147 -9.92 6.68 11.38
C LEU A 147 -9.71 5.17 11.48
N ILE A 148 -9.96 4.48 10.37
CA ILE A 148 -9.61 3.05 10.25
C ILE A 148 -8.26 2.99 9.55
N MET A 149 -7.22 2.56 10.26
CA MET A 149 -5.89 2.44 9.71
C MET A 149 -5.62 1.02 9.23
N ILE A 150 -5.04 0.86 8.05
CA ILE A 150 -4.62 -0.41 7.47
C ILE A 150 -3.12 -0.31 7.18
N LYS A 151 -2.33 -1.23 7.75
CA LYS A 151 -0.94 -1.40 7.35
C LYS A 151 -0.90 -2.09 5.99
N ALA A 152 -0.21 -1.51 5.02
CA ALA A 152 0.08 -2.20 3.77
C ALA A 152 1.27 -3.17 3.97
N ASN A 153 1.11 -4.12 4.88
CA ASN A 153 2.01 -5.25 5.10
C ASN A 153 1.36 -6.57 4.60
N PRO A 154 2.10 -7.69 4.48
CA PRO A 154 1.57 -9.00 4.05
C PRO A 154 0.32 -9.47 4.81
N LEU A 155 0.18 -9.03 6.07
CA LEU A 155 -0.92 -9.39 6.95
C LEU A 155 -2.14 -8.46 6.80
N CYS A 156 -1.98 -7.30 6.16
CA CYS A 156 -3.01 -6.26 5.99
C CYS A 156 -3.69 -5.89 7.33
N GLU A 157 -2.88 -5.72 8.38
CA GLU A 157 -3.40 -5.49 9.73
C GLU A 157 -4.23 -4.20 9.79
N THR A 158 -5.42 -4.31 10.38
CA THR A 158 -6.33 -3.17 10.57
C THR A 158 -6.30 -2.73 12.03
N ILE A 159 -6.05 -1.44 12.27
CA ILE A 159 -6.05 -0.80 13.59
C ILE A 159 -7.14 0.25 13.58
N GLN A 160 -8.11 0.10 14.48
CA GLN A 160 -9.19 1.05 14.71
C GLN A 160 -8.81 1.91 15.92
#